data_AF-A0A1W9W8Y6-F1
#
_entry.id   AF-A0A1W9W8Y6-F1
#
_cell.length_a   1.000
_cell.length_b   1.000
_cell.length_c   1.000
_cell.angle_alpha   90.00
_cell.angle_beta   90.00
_cell.angle_gamma   90.00
#
_symmetry.space_group_name_H-M   'P 1'
#
loop_
_entity.id
_entity.type
_entity.pdbx_description
1 polymer ?
#
loop_
_entity_poly.entity_id
_entity_poly.type
_entity_poly.pdbx_seq_one_letter_code
_entity_poly.pdbx_strand_id
1 'polypeptide(L)'
;MIILTLTDILDDLQIAESKLRKFERRYWINSTHFYKLYSQGLLDDGSHLEDFSEWAGHYKLKLKRESALETLSQQRVNKLKQLSKGGHITLKPQEPMLELS
;
A
#
# COMPACT_ATOMS: atom_id res chain seq x y z
N MET A 1 -19.98 -1.98 -6.74
CA MET A 1 -19.37 -0.73 -6.24
C MET A 1 -18.73 -1.07 -4.90
N ILE A 2 -17.40 -1.01 -4.81
CA ILE A 2 -16.68 -1.29 -3.57
C ILE A 2 -16.23 0.06 -3.02
N ILE A 3 -16.77 0.41 -1.86
CA ILE A 3 -16.34 1.57 -1.10
C ILE A 3 -15.09 1.15 -0.33
N LEU A 4 -13.99 1.89 -0.51
CA LEU A 4 -12.76 1.66 0.25
C LEU A 4 -12.51 2.89 1.13
N THR A 5 -12.49 2.69 2.45
CA THR A 5 -12.23 3.77 3.41
C THR A 5 -10.73 3.94 3.63
N LEU A 6 -10.33 5.06 4.24
CA LEU A 6 -8.96 5.26 4.68
C LEU A 6 -8.55 4.19 5.70
N THR A 7 -9.44 3.83 6.63
CA THR A 7 -9.21 2.77 7.61
C THR A 7 -8.95 1.43 6.93
N ASP A 8 -9.77 1.03 5.96
CA ASP A 8 -9.56 -0.22 5.21
C ASP A 8 -8.18 -0.25 4.53
N ILE A 9 -7.76 0.87 3.94
CA ILE A 9 -6.45 1.00 3.29
C ILE A 9 -5.32 0.84 4.31
N LEU A 10 -5.43 1.51 5.46
CA LEU A 10 -4.41 1.47 6.51
C LEU A 10 -4.32 0.09 7.16
N ASP A 11 -5.44 -0.58 7.38
CA ASP A 11 -5.49 -1.94 7.92
C ASP A 11 -4.86 -2.95 6.94
N ASP A 12 -5.22 -2.88 5.65
CA ASP A 12 -4.61 -3.72 4.62
C ASP A 12 -3.09 -3.48 4.52
N LEU A 13 -2.65 -2.22 4.62
CA LEU A 13 -1.23 -1.88 4.64
C LEU A 13 -0.53 -2.47 5.86
N GLN A 14 -1.11 -2.33 7.05
CA GLN A 14 -0.52 -2.89 8.27
C GLN A 14 -0.37 -4.42 8.18
N ILE A 15 -1.38 -5.11 7.65
CA ILE A 15 -1.36 -6.56 7.43
C ILE A 15 -0.28 -6.93 6.41
N ALA A 16 -0.27 -6.27 5.25
CA ALA A 16 0.70 -6.54 4.19
C ALA A 16 2.13 -6.32 4.68
N GLU A 17 2.40 -5.22 5.38
CA GLU A 17 3.72 -4.96 5.95
C GLU A 17 4.14 -5.96 7.02
N SER A 18 3.20 -6.37 7.88
CA SER A 18 3.47 -7.39 8.90
C SER A 18 3.91 -8.71 8.26
N LYS A 19 3.26 -9.08 7.15
CA LYS A 19 3.63 -10.24 6.35
C LYS A 19 5.01 -10.08 5.70
N LEU A 20 5.25 -8.96 5.01
CA LEU A 20 6.52 -8.66 4.36
C LEU A 20 7.71 -8.69 5.34
N ARG A 21 7.55 -8.11 6.54
CA ARG A 21 8.59 -8.09 7.59
C ARG A 21 9.06 -9.48 8.00
N LYS A 22 8.22 -10.52 7.89
CA LYS A 22 8.64 -11.91 8.16
C LYS A 22 9.69 -12.38 7.15
N PHE A 23 9.49 -12.05 5.87
CA PHE A 23 10.43 -12.40 4.81
C PHE A 23 11.71 -11.57 4.89
N GLU A 24 11.60 -10.28 5.18
CA GLU A 24 12.78 -9.41 5.36
C GLU A 24 13.68 -9.90 6.50
N ARG A 25 13.08 -10.40 7.60
CA ARG A 25 13.84 -11.01 8.69
C ARG A 25 14.39 -12.39 8.35
N ARG A 26 13.65 -13.19 7.59
CA ARG A 26 14.07 -14.54 7.18
C ARG A 26 15.22 -14.52 6.18
N TYR A 27 15.23 -13.54 5.27
CA TYR A 27 16.18 -13.46 4.16
C TYR A 27 17.15 -12.28 4.26
N TRP A 28 17.02 -11.42 5.28
CA TRP A 28 17.87 -10.23 5.53
C TRP A 28 17.97 -9.26 4.34
N ILE A 29 16.92 -9.19 3.53
CA ILE A 29 16.82 -8.31 2.35
C ILE A 29 15.51 -7.55 2.47
N ASN A 30 15.53 -6.24 2.20
CA ASN A 30 14.29 -5.45 2.20
C ASN A 30 13.38 -5.84 1.03
N SER A 31 12.07 -5.61 1.19
CA SER A 31 11.07 -6.03 0.20
C SER A 31 11.29 -5.41 -1.19
N THR A 32 11.88 -4.22 -1.27
CA THR A 32 12.18 -3.57 -2.55
C THR A 32 13.25 -4.31 -3.34
N HIS A 33 14.37 -4.67 -2.70
CA HIS A 33 15.42 -5.46 -3.35
C HIS A 33 14.97 -6.89 -3.61
N PHE A 34 14.21 -7.48 -2.68
CA PHE A 34 13.60 -8.80 -2.87
C PHE A 34 12.71 -8.80 -4.11
N TYR A 35 11.87 -7.77 -4.30
CA TYR A 35 11.01 -7.63 -5.48
C TYR A 35 11.80 -7.55 -6.77
N LYS A 36 12.91 -6.80 -6.76
CA LYS A 36 13.77 -6.65 -7.94
C LYS A 36 14.35 -7.99 -8.36
N LEU A 37 14.88 -8.77 -7.41
CA LEU A 37 15.43 -10.10 -7.69
C LEU A 37 14.35 -11.08 -8.15
N TYR A 38 13.18 -11.08 -7.49
CA TYR A 38 12.02 -11.87 -7.87
C TYR A 38 11.56 -11.55 -9.30
N SER A 39 11.41 -10.27 -9.63
CA SER A 39 10.93 -9.81 -10.95
C SER A 39 11.92 -10.09 -12.08
N GLN A 40 13.20 -10.34 -11.75
CA GLN A 40 14.24 -10.73 -12.70
C GLN A 40 14.34 -12.26 -12.86
N GLY A 41 13.54 -13.04 -12.11
CA GLY A 41 13.62 -14.50 -12.09
C GLY A 41 14.88 -15.05 -11.40
N LEU A 42 15.54 -14.23 -10.56
CA LEU A 42 16.82 -14.60 -9.92
C LEU A 42 16.66 -15.33 -8.57
N LEU A 43 15.45 -15.35 -8.01
CA LEU A 43 15.18 -16.02 -6.73
C LEU A 43 14.61 -17.42 -6.89
N ASP A 44 13.99 -17.72 -8.04
CA ASP A 44 13.22 -18.94 -8.22
C ASP A 44 14.05 -20.05 -8.87
N ASP A 45 14.69 -20.88 -8.04
CA ASP A 45 15.31 -22.14 -8.45
C ASP A 45 14.36 -23.35 -8.29
N GLY A 46 13.08 -23.09 -7.94
CA GLY A 46 12.06 -24.10 -7.66
C GLY A 46 11.95 -24.55 -6.20
N SER A 47 12.87 -24.18 -5.30
CA SER A 47 12.88 -24.67 -3.91
C SER A 47 11.93 -23.91 -2.97
N HIS A 48 11.53 -22.69 -3.32
CA HIS A 48 10.77 -21.78 -2.45
C HIS A 48 9.63 -21.05 -3.18
N LEU A 49 9.10 -21.66 -4.25
CA LEU A 49 8.16 -21.05 -5.18
C LEU A 49 6.85 -20.60 -4.50
N GLU A 50 6.34 -21.36 -3.54
CA GLU A 50 5.14 -21.03 -2.75
C GLU A 50 5.38 -19.82 -1.83
N ASP A 51 6.46 -19.85 -1.04
CA ASP A 51 6.86 -18.77 -0.13
C ASP A 51 7.05 -17.44 -0.88
N PHE A 52 7.72 -17.47 -2.04
CA PHE A 52 7.98 -16.27 -2.83
C PHE A 52 6.72 -15.76 -3.54
N SER A 53 5.81 -16.65 -3.94
CA SER A 53 4.51 -16.28 -4.49
C SER A 53 3.61 -15.61 -3.45
N GLU A 54 3.54 -16.14 -2.22
CA GLU A 54 2.79 -15.51 -1.11
C GLU A 54 3.35 -14.11 -0.83
N TRP A 55 4.68 -14.00 -0.69
CA TRP A 55 5.36 -12.73 -0.48
C TRP A 55 5.06 -11.73 -1.60
N ALA A 56 5.14 -12.15 -2.86
CA ALA A 56 4.87 -11.28 -4.01
C ALA A 56 3.41 -10.78 -4.01
N GLY A 57 2.46 -11.62 -3.57
CA GLY A 57 1.07 -11.23 -3.36
C GLY A 57 0.93 -10.10 -2.34
N HIS A 58 1.56 -10.25 -1.17
CA HIS A 58 1.55 -9.21 -0.13
C HIS A 58 2.25 -7.92 -0.59
N TYR A 59 3.34 -8.02 -1.34
CA TYR A 59 4.06 -6.85 -1.84
C TYR A 59 3.22 -6.07 -2.87
N LYS A 60 2.59 -6.77 -3.81
CA LYS A 60 1.68 -6.15 -4.79
C LYS A 60 0.45 -5.53 -4.12
N LEU A 61 -0.11 -6.18 -3.09
CA LEU A 61 -1.20 -5.62 -2.30
C LEU A 61 -0.75 -4.31 -1.63
N LYS A 62 0.42 -4.29 -1.00
CA LYS A 62 1.00 -3.08 -0.40
C LYS A 62 1.07 -1.94 -1.42
N LEU A 63 1.71 -2.17 -2.58
CA LEU A 63 1.83 -1.15 -3.63
C LEU A 63 0.47 -0.62 -4.10
N LYS A 64 -0.52 -1.50 -4.27
CA LYS A 64 -1.88 -1.12 -4.66
C LYS A 64 -2.54 -0.23 -3.60
N ARG A 65 -2.36 -0.56 -2.31
CA ARG A 65 -2.95 0.22 -1.21
C ARG A 65 -2.22 1.54 -0.96
N GLU A 66 -0.91 1.59 -1.11
CA GLU A 66 -0.14 2.84 -1.09
C GLU A 66 -0.61 3.80 -2.20
N SER A 67 -0.84 3.28 -3.41
CA SER A 67 -1.37 4.09 -4.52
C SER A 67 -2.80 4.58 -4.25
N ALA A 68 -3.65 3.75 -3.64
CA ALA A 68 -5.00 4.15 -3.24
C ALA A 68 -4.96 5.22 -2.13
N LEU A 69 -4.08 5.06 -1.15
CA LEU A 69 -3.85 6.02 -0.07
C LEU A 69 -3.44 7.39 -0.61
N GLU A 70 -2.47 7.41 -1.53
CA GLU A 70 -1.99 8.63 -2.17
C GLU A 70 -3.11 9.32 -2.95
N THR A 71 -3.88 8.55 -3.73
CA THR A 71 -5.02 9.07 -4.49
C THR A 71 -6.06 9.72 -3.57
N LEU A 72 -6.46 9.01 -2.52
CA LEU A 72 -7.44 9.50 -1.54
C LEU A 72 -6.93 10.75 -0.80
N SER A 73 -5.65 10.76 -0.43
CA SER A 73 -5.00 11.90 0.25
C SER A 73 -4.95 13.12 -0.65
N GLN A 74 -4.54 12.94 -1.92
CA GLN A 74 -4.48 14.02 -2.90
C GLN A 74 -5.86 14.62 -3.19
N GLN A 75 -6.90 13.78 -3.31
CA GLN A 75 -8.29 14.24 -3.45
C GLN A 75 -8.75 15.06 -2.23
N ARG A 76 -8.45 14.58 -1.01
CA ARG A 76 -8.78 15.29 0.22
C ARG A 76 -8.06 16.65 0.31
N VAL A 77 -6.75 16.69 0.01
CA VAL A 77 -5.95 17.92 0.00
C VAL A 77 -6.49 18.93 -1.01
N ASN A 78 -6.83 18.48 -2.23
CA ASN A 78 -7.39 19.36 -3.25
C ASN A 78 -8.72 19.97 -2.82
N LYS A 79 -9.62 19.17 -2.23
CA LYS A 79 -10.89 19.66 -1.67
C LYS A 79 -10.68 20.67 -0.55
N LEU A 80 -9.73 20.42 0.35
CA LEU A 80 -9.38 21.33 1.43
C LEU A 80 -8.85 22.67 0.91
N LYS A 81 -7.95 22.64 -0.09
CA LYS A 81 -7.44 23.84 -0.76
C LYS A 81 -8.57 24.64 -1.41
N GLN A 82 -9.48 23.99 -2.13
CA GLN A 82 -10.64 24.65 -2.74
C GLN A 82 -11.56 25.32 -1.71
N LEU A 83 -11.84 24.64 -0.59
CA LEU A 83 -12.69 25.18 0.48
C LEU A 83 -12.06 26.37 1.20
N SER A 84 -10.72 26.41 1.28
CA SER A 84 -10.00 27.50 1.95
C SER A 84 -10.00 28.82 1.17
N LYS A 85 -10.28 28.84 -0.14
CA LYS A 85 -10.25 30.03 -1.02
C LYS A 85 -9.02 30.97 -0.78
N GLY A 86 -7.86 30.41 -0.45
CA GLY A 86 -6.63 31.18 -0.18
C GLY A 86 -6.40 31.60 1.29
N GLY A 87 -7.31 31.21 2.19
CA GLY A 87 -7.13 31.31 3.65
C GLY A 87 -6.52 30.04 4.26
N HIS A 88 -6.68 29.87 5.58
CA HIS A 88 -6.16 28.71 6.31
C HIS A 88 -6.97 27.42 6.04
N ILE A 89 -6.28 26.28 5.98
CA ILE A 89 -6.91 24.96 5.87
C ILE A 89 -7.33 24.48 7.26
N THR A 90 -8.64 24.29 7.48
CA THR A 90 -9.16 23.65 8.69
C THR A 90 -9.29 22.14 8.48
N LEU A 91 -8.45 21.37 9.18
CA LEU A 91 -8.52 19.91 9.20
C LEU A 91 -9.56 19.45 10.22
N LYS A 92 -10.64 18.83 9.73
CA LYS A 92 -11.60 18.10 10.58
C LYS A 92 -11.23 16.61 10.58
N PRO A 93 -11.33 15.89 11.72
CA PRO A 93 -11.04 14.46 11.85
C PRO A 93 -12.16 13.61 11.25
N GLN A 94 -12.59 13.93 10.03
CA GLN A 94 -13.59 13.18 9.30
C GLN A 94 -12.88 12.27 8.29
N GLU A 95 -13.23 11.00 8.33
CA GLU A 95 -12.68 10.00 7.43
C GLU A 95 -13.08 10.26 5.96
N PRO A 96 -12.12 10.26 5.02
CA PRO A 96 -12.40 10.28 3.59
C PRO A 96 -12.77 8.87 3.07
N MET A 97 -13.67 8.81 2.09
CA MET A 97 -14.12 7.58 1.43
C MET A 97 -13.74 7.63 -0.06
N LEU A 98 -13.27 6.52 -0.61
CA LEU A 98 -12.94 6.38 -2.04
C LEU A 98 -13.90 5.39 -2.72
N GLU A 99 -14.55 5.85 -3.79
CA GLU A 99 -15.34 5.00 -4.67
C GLU A 99 -14.43 4.43 -5.76
N LEU A 100 -14.20 3.11 -5.76
CA LEU A 100 -13.47 2.43 -6.83
C LEU A 100 -14.47 2.08 -7.95
N SER A 101 -14.33 2.73 -9.11
CA SER A 101 -15.08 2.46 -10.35
C SER A 101 -14.47 1.32 -11.15
#